data_AF-A0A8X7QYH4-F1
#
_entry.id   AF-A0A8X7QYH4-F1
#
_cell.length_a   1.000
_cell.length_b   1.000
_cell.length_c   1.000
_cell.angle_alpha   90.00
_cell.angle_beta   90.00
_cell.angle_gamma   90.00
#
_symmetry.space_group_name_H-M   'P 1'
#
loop_
_entity.id
_entity.type
_entity.pdbx_description
1 polymer ?
#
loop_
_entity_poly.entity_id
_entity_poly.type
_entity_poly.pdbx_seq_one_letter_code
_entity_poly.pdbx_strand_id
1 'polypeptide(L)'
;MKIMHVQKQTRAGQRRRFKAFVVVRDGNGHVGLGVKCSKEVATAIRGGIILAKLSVVPVRRGYCGNKIGKPHTIPCKVTGKCEDGSCSERCWYCGG
;
A
#
# COMPACT_ATOMS: atom_id res chain seq x y z
N MET A 1 -5.17 -6.58 0.80
CA MET A 1 -5.92 -6.09 -0.38
C MET A 1 -7.34 -5.76 0.07
N LYS A 2 -7.87 -4.58 -0.28
CA LYS A 2 -9.23 -4.16 0.10
C LYS A 2 -10.02 -3.78 -1.16
N ILE A 3 -11.28 -4.22 -1.24
CA ILE A 3 -12.21 -3.85 -2.30
C ILE A 3 -13.28 -2.96 -1.67
N MET A 4 -13.51 -1.78 -2.26
CA MET A 4 -14.56 -0.86 -1.85
C MET A 4 -15.55 -0.68 -2.98
N HIS A 5 -16.84 -0.63 -2.64
CA HIS A 5 -17.86 -0.21 -3.59
C HIS A 5 -17.87 1.32 -3.66
N VAL A 6 -17.91 1.87 -4.87
CA VAL A 6 -18.07 3.31 -5.10
C VAL A 6 -19.27 3.48 -6.02
N GLN A 7 -20.26 4.24 -5.56
CA GLN A 7 -21.50 4.46 -6.31
C GLN A 7 -21.53 5.92 -6.72
N LYS A 8 -21.60 6.17 -8.04
CA LYS A 8 -21.80 7.51 -8.58
C LYS A 8 -23.22 7.62 -9.10
N GLN A 9 -24.00 8.52 -8.50
CA GLN A 9 -25.34 8.81 -8.99
C GLN A 9 -25.26 9.55 -10.32
N THR A 10 -26.03 9.11 -11.31
CA THR A 10 -26.18 9.78 -12.61
C THR A 10 -27.66 10.05 -12.88
N ARG A 11 -27.95 10.94 -13.84
CA ARG A 11 -29.33 11.26 -14.23
C ARG A 11 -30.12 10.04 -14.73
N ALA A 12 -29.41 9.05 -15.29
CA ALA A 12 -29.98 7.79 -15.78
C ALA A 12 -29.84 6.62 -14.78
N GLY A 13 -29.61 6.91 -13.48
CA GLY A 13 -29.52 5.92 -12.41
C GLY A 13 -28.15 5.82 -11.73
N GLN A 14 -28.02 4.87 -10.78
CA GLN A 14 -26.79 4.66 -10.01
C GLN A 14 -25.77 3.84 -10.81
N ARG A 15 -24.59 4.41 -11.10
CA ARG A 15 -23.47 3.67 -11.71
C ARG A 15 -22.51 3.20 -10.63
N ARG A 16 -22.52 1.89 -10.35
CA ARG A 16 -21.62 1.24 -9.40
C ARG A 16 -20.29 0.90 -10.07
N ARG A 17 -19.18 1.12 -9.35
CA ARG A 17 -17.83 0.67 -9.71
C ARG A 17 -17.16 0.10 -8.46
N PHE A 18 -16.20 -0.78 -8.66
CA PHE A 18 -15.37 -1.34 -7.60
C PHE A 18 -14.00 -0.68 -7.62
N LYS A 19 -13.58 -0.14 -6.48
CA LYS A 19 -12.23 0.37 -6.25
C LYS A 19 -11.44 -0.72 -5.53
N ALA A 20 -10.42 -1.25 -6.19
CA ALA A 20 -9.53 -2.25 -5.63
C ALA A 20 -8.20 -1.62 -5.24
N PHE A 21 -7.78 -1.87 -4.00
CA PHE A 21 -6.46 -1.51 -3.47
C PHE A 21 -5.59 -2.76 -3.42
N VAL A 22 -4.57 -2.79 -4.26
CA VAL A 22 -3.64 -3.91 -4.42
C VAL A 22 -2.27 -3.47 -3.92
N VAL A 23 -1.63 -4.35 -3.15
CA VAL A 23 -0.27 -4.16 -2.66
C VAL A 23 0.55 -5.35 -3.12
N VAL A 24 1.72 -5.09 -3.72
CA VAL A 24 2.66 -6.12 -4.18
C VAL A 24 3.96 -5.93 -3.42
N ARG A 25 4.56 -7.02 -2.93
CA ARG A 25 5.82 -6.98 -2.17
C ARG A 25 6.63 -8.26 -2.41
N ASP A 26 7.94 -8.10 -2.60
CA ASP A 26 8.86 -9.22 -2.88
C ASP A 26 9.60 -9.76 -1.64
N GLY A 27 9.19 -9.36 -0.42
CA GLY A 27 9.90 -9.76 0.81
C GLY A 27 11.34 -9.23 0.94
N ASN A 28 11.94 -8.69 -0.13
CA ASN A 28 13.31 -8.19 -0.24
C ASN A 28 13.43 -6.65 -0.21
N GLY A 29 12.42 -5.97 0.33
CA GLY A 29 12.46 -4.52 0.50
C GLY A 29 11.89 -3.74 -0.67
N HIS A 30 11.11 -4.36 -1.55
CA HIS A 30 10.37 -3.68 -2.61
C HIS A 30 8.89 -3.75 -2.32
N VAL A 31 8.21 -2.60 -2.30
CA VAL A 31 6.76 -2.51 -2.09
C VAL A 31 6.15 -1.64 -3.20
N GLY A 32 5.12 -2.16 -3.87
CA GLY A 32 4.34 -1.45 -4.87
C GLY A 32 2.88 -1.32 -4.46
N LEU A 33 2.28 -0.17 -4.75
CA LEU A 33 0.90 0.17 -4.41
C LEU A 33 0.12 0.50 -5.68
N GLY A 34 -1.01 -0.18 -5.88
CA GLY A 34 -1.86 0.00 -7.06
C GLY A 34 -3.31 0.21 -6.67
N VAL A 35 -3.93 1.25 -7.24
CA VAL A 35 -5.37 1.51 -7.08
C VAL A 35 -6.02 1.56 -8.45
N LYS A 36 -7.03 0.72 -8.67
CA LYS A 36 -7.80 0.71 -9.92
C LYS A 36 -9.31 0.65 -9.64
N CYS A 37 -10.06 1.30 -10.52
CA CYS A 37 -11.53 1.34 -10.47
C CYS A 37 -12.12 0.78 -11.76
N SER A 38 -12.86 -0.33 -11.69
CA SER A 38 -13.53 -0.95 -12.85
C SER A 38 -14.98 -1.34 -12.52
N LYS A 39 -15.77 -1.64 -13.56
CA LYS A 39 -17.14 -2.16 -13.39
C LYS A 39 -17.14 -3.61 -12.86
N GLU A 40 -16.13 -4.39 -13.26
CA GLU A 40 -15.93 -5.77 -12.82
C GLU A 40 -14.77 -5.88 -11.84
N VAL A 41 -14.93 -6.76 -10.85
CA VAL A 41 -13.95 -6.98 -9.80
C VAL A 41 -12.67 -7.62 -10.34
N ALA A 42 -12.79 -8.66 -11.17
CA ALA A 42 -11.63 -9.35 -11.73
C ALA A 42 -10.72 -8.41 -12.54
N THR A 43 -11.32 -7.56 -13.38
CA THR A 43 -10.60 -6.57 -14.19
C THR A 43 -9.97 -5.47 -13.34
N ALA A 44 -10.62 -5.04 -12.25
CA ALA A 44 -10.04 -4.09 -11.29
C ALA A 44 -8.78 -4.65 -10.62
N ILE A 45 -8.82 -5.92 -10.22
CA ILE A 45 -7.70 -6.60 -9.54
C ILE A 45 -6.52 -6.78 -10.51
N ARG A 46 -6.78 -7.33 -11.71
CA ARG A 46 -5.73 -7.54 -12.73
C ARG A 46 -5.05 -6.23 -13.12
N GLY A 47 -5.82 -5.18 -13.39
CA GLY A 47 -5.27 -3.85 -13.68
C GLY A 47 -4.55 -3.23 -12.48
N GLY A 48 -5.02 -3.51 -11.25
CA GLY A 48 -4.41 -3.05 -10.01
C GLY A 48 -3.04 -3.68 -9.76
N ILE A 49 -2.87 -4.97 -10.06
CA ILE A 49 -1.59 -5.68 -9.99
C ILE A 49 -0.58 -5.08 -10.96
N ILE A 50 -0.98 -4.82 -12.21
CA ILE A 50 -0.11 -4.19 -13.21
C ILE A 50 0.35 -2.82 -12.73
N LEU A 51 -0.58 -1.99 -12.22
CA LEU A 51 -0.24 -0.67 -11.70
C LEU A 51 0.69 -0.74 -10.48
N ALA A 52 0.46 -1.69 -9.58
CA ALA A 52 1.31 -1.90 -8.40
C ALA A 52 2.73 -2.35 -8.77
N LYS A 53 2.89 -3.14 -9.85
CA LYS A 53 4.21 -3.53 -10.36
C LYS A 53 4.98 -2.38 -11.00
N LEU A 54 4.28 -1.39 -11.56
CA LEU A 54 4.91 -0.19 -12.13
C LEU A 54 5.34 0.80 -11.04
N SER A 55 4.62 0.88 -9.92
CA SER A 55 4.87 1.82 -8.82
C SER A 55 5.71 1.22 -7.68
N VAL A 56 6.64 0.32 -7.99
CA VAL A 56 7.46 -0.34 -6.98
C VAL A 56 8.46 0.66 -6.38
N VAL A 57 8.36 0.87 -5.08
CA VAL A 57 9.25 1.72 -4.29
C VAL A 57 10.21 0.84 -3.47
N PRO A 58 11.52 1.09 -3.51
CA PRO A 58 12.47 0.43 -2.61
C PRO A 58 12.31 0.98 -1.19
N VAL A 59 12.07 0.10 -0.24
CA VAL A 59 12.00 0.35 1.19
C VAL A 59 13.39 0.17 1.79
N ARG A 60 13.93 1.26 2.33
CA ARG A 60 15.18 1.22 3.10
C ARG A 60 14.98 0.41 4.38
N ARG A 61 15.71 -0.70 4.49
CA ARG A 61 15.80 -1.51 5.70
C ARG A 61 17.12 -1.24 6.40
N GLY A 62 17.12 -1.30 7.71
CA GLY A 62 18.27 -1.14 8.59
C GLY A 62 18.14 -2.04 9.80
N TYR A 63 18.83 -1.66 10.86
CA TYR A 63 18.99 -2.45 12.07
C TYR A 63 18.45 -1.65 13.26
N CYS A 64 17.83 -2.35 14.22
CA CYS A 64 17.48 -1.76 15.50
C CYS A 64 18.67 -1.99 16.46
N GLY A 65 19.40 -0.94 16.82
CA GLY A 65 20.50 -1.01 17.80
C GLY A 65 21.80 -1.60 17.24
N ASN A 66 21.92 -2.93 17.15
CA ASN A 66 23.16 -3.62 16.76
C ASN A 66 23.15 -4.10 15.30
N LYS A 67 24.26 -3.87 14.59
CA LYS A 67 24.49 -4.29 13.19
C LYS A 67 24.85 -5.78 13.10
N ILE A 68 23.92 -6.66 13.45
CA ILE A 68 24.14 -8.12 13.40
C ILE A 68 23.08 -8.76 12.49
N GLY A 69 23.54 -9.51 11.47
CA GLY A 69 22.68 -10.27 10.55
C GLY A 69 22.14 -9.49 9.35
N LYS A 70 21.01 -9.92 8.79
CA LYS A 70 20.32 -9.25 7.66
C LYS A 70 19.45 -8.08 8.17
N PRO A 71 19.29 -6.99 7.40
CA PRO A 71 18.52 -5.82 7.83
C PRO A 71 17.03 -6.20 7.93
N HIS A 72 16.50 -6.19 9.16
CA HIS A 72 15.16 -6.69 9.48
C HIS A 72 14.19 -5.61 9.98
N THR A 73 14.66 -4.38 10.20
CA THR A 73 13.85 -3.28 10.78
C THR A 73 13.98 -2.00 9.95
N ILE A 74 13.07 -1.04 10.11
CA ILE A 74 13.16 0.27 9.46
C ILE A 74 14.08 1.17 10.30
N PRO A 75 15.12 1.81 9.72
CA PRO A 75 16.16 2.51 10.49
C PRO A 75 15.71 3.84 11.10
N CYS A 76 14.64 4.45 10.59
CA CYS A 76 14.16 5.75 11.03
C CYS A 76 12.64 5.71 11.25
N LYS A 77 12.11 6.62 12.09
CA LYS A 77 10.66 6.87 12.15
C LYS A 77 10.22 7.40 10.78
N VAL A 78 9.39 6.64 10.07
CA VAL A 78 8.85 7.07 8.78
C VAL A 78 7.47 7.67 9.05
N THR A 79 7.32 8.94 8.70
CA THR A 79 6.02 9.61 8.69
C THR A 79 5.50 9.61 7.25
N GLY A 80 4.44 8.86 7.00
CA GLY A 80 3.66 8.98 5.77
C GLY A 80 2.53 9.97 5.97
N LYS A 81 2.42 10.98 5.10
CA LYS A 81 1.22 11.82 5.01
C LYS A 81 0.30 11.22 3.96
N CYS A 82 -0.89 10.81 4.37
CA CYS A 82 -2.01 10.56 3.48
C CYS A 82 -3.00 11.73 3.63
N GLU A 83 -3.86 11.95 2.63
CA GLU A 83 -4.72 13.13 2.47
C GLU A 83 -5.51 13.53 3.73
N ASP A 84 -5.77 12.58 4.65
CA ASP A 84 -6.60 12.78 5.83
C ASP A 84 -5.87 12.51 7.17
N GLY A 85 -4.57 12.20 7.15
CA GLY A 85 -3.82 11.93 8.39
C GLY A 85 -2.35 11.51 8.21
N SER A 86 -1.51 11.88 9.18
CA SER A 86 -0.12 11.42 9.27
C SER A 86 -0.05 10.07 9.98
N CYS A 87 0.36 9.03 9.27
CA CYS A 87 0.69 7.74 9.87
C CYS A 87 2.20 7.72 10.16
N SER A 88 2.56 7.72 11.45
CA SER A 88 3.94 7.55 11.88
C SER A 88 4.15 6.12 12.36
N GLU A 89 4.97 5.33 11.66
CA GLU A 89 5.42 4.05 12.18
C GLU A 89 6.66 4.29 13.05
N ARG A 90 6.46 4.18 14.37
CA ARG A 90 7.53 4.19 15.37
C ARG A 90 7.86 2.74 15.73
N CYS A 91 9.11 2.33 15.53
CA CYS A 91 9.59 1.06 16.06
C CYS A 91 9.58 1.13 17.60
N TRP A 92 8.59 0.51 18.23
CA TRP A 92 8.51 0.34 19.68
C TRP A 92 9.30 -0.90 20.06
N TYR A 93 10.62 -0.77 20.19
CA TYR A 93 11.44 -1.66 21.02
C TYR A 93 12.63 -0.85 21.55
N CYS A 94 12.34 -0.01 22.53
CA CYS A 94 13.30 0.51 23.48
C CYS A 94 12.52 0.79 24.78
N GLY A 95 12.06 -0.29 25.40
CA GLY A 95 11.61 -0.30 26.79
C GLY A 95 12.48 -1.34 27.48
N GLY A 96 13.55 -0.85 28.12
CA GLY A 96 14.09 -1.51 29.31
C GLY A 96 13.24 -1.13 30.51
#